data_AF-A0A7Z0IWD4-F1
#
_entry.id   AF-A0A7Z0IWD4-F1
#
_cell.length_a   1.000
_cell.length_b   1.000
_cell.length_c   1.000
_cell.angle_alpha   90.00
_cell.angle_beta   90.00
_cell.angle_gamma   90.00
#
_symmetry.space_group_name_H-M   'P 1'
#
loop_
_entity.id
_entity.type
_entity.pdbx_description
1 polymer ?
#
loop_
_entity_poly.entity_id
_entity_poly.type
_entity_poly.pdbx_seq_one_letter_code
_entity_poly.pdbx_strand_id
1 'polypeptide(L)'
;MRLMAVVGVALSLGCISAAESPSNYQSYSGIRVDTDPVLLARYDKSLRWCVPEAGSWRRGSPDPQSLHYNAALRNCLYRHGFVDRGVYAYPIPEVYFEHFLDR
;
A
#
# COMPACT_ATOMS: atom_id res chain seq x y z
N MET A 1 25.72 21.01 -9.74
CA MET A 1 24.27 20.81 -10.01
C MET A 1 23.85 19.35 -10.27
N ARG A 2 24.77 18.36 -10.39
CA ARG A 2 24.41 16.96 -10.68
C ARG A 2 24.01 16.14 -9.45
N LEU A 3 24.43 16.54 -8.25
CA LEU A 3 24.19 15.79 -7.00
C LEU A 3 22.74 15.87 -6.52
N MET A 4 22.02 16.96 -6.79
CA MET A 4 20.62 17.11 -6.34
C MET A 4 19.64 16.24 -7.15
N ALA A 5 19.96 15.93 -8.40
CA ALA A 5 19.12 15.06 -9.24
C ALA A 5 19.15 13.60 -8.76
N VAL A 6 20.28 13.14 -8.21
CA VAL A 6 20.45 11.76 -7.73
C VAL A 6 19.66 11.51 -6.44
N VAL A 7 19.57 12.50 -5.56
CA VAL A 7 18.75 12.39 -4.32
C VAL A 7 17.25 12.32 -4.65
N GLY A 8 16.79 13.05 -5.67
CA GLY A 8 15.40 13.00 -6.12
C GLY A 8 14.98 11.64 -6.68
N VAL A 9 15.87 10.98 -7.43
CA VAL A 9 15.60 9.64 -8.00
C VAL A 9 15.70 8.54 -6.93
N ALA A 10 16.62 8.66 -5.97
CA ALA A 10 16.74 7.70 -4.87
C ALA A 10 15.50 7.68 -3.95
N LEU A 11 14.87 8.83 -3.71
CA LEU A 11 13.61 8.90 -2.95
C LEU A 11 12.40 8.37 -3.73
N SER A 12 12.46 8.34 -5.07
CA SER A 12 11.38 7.81 -5.92
C SER A 12 11.36 6.27 -6.02
N LEU A 13 12.42 5.60 -5.55
CA LEU A 13 12.53 4.14 -5.47
C LEU A 13 12.17 3.59 -4.08
N GLY A 14 11.61 4.42 -3.18
CA GLY A 14 10.96 3.89 -1.99
C GLY A 14 9.97 2.83 -2.43
N CYS A 15 10.16 1.59 -1.98
CA CYS A 15 9.28 0.47 -2.30
C CYS A 15 7.87 0.78 -1.79
N ILE A 16 7.09 1.51 -2.58
CA ILE A 16 5.68 1.72 -2.34
C ILE A 16 5.09 0.32 -2.38
N SER A 17 4.58 -0.16 -1.25
CA SER A 17 3.92 -1.45 -1.26
C SER A 17 2.81 -1.40 -2.31
N ALA A 18 2.60 -2.48 -3.07
CA ALA A 18 1.46 -2.55 -3.99
C ALA A 18 0.13 -2.25 -3.26
N ALA A 19 0.08 -2.50 -1.95
CA ALA A 19 -1.05 -2.16 -1.08
C ALA A 19 -1.22 -0.65 -0.79
N GLU A 20 -0.30 0.23 -1.22
CA GLU A 20 -0.38 1.68 -1.01
C GLU A 20 -0.83 2.43 -2.27
N SER A 21 -0.88 1.78 -3.44
CA SER A 21 -1.26 2.42 -4.70
C SER A 21 -2.72 2.91 -4.70
N PRO A 22 -2.99 4.21 -4.94
CA PRO A 22 -4.35 4.75 -4.98
C PRO A 22 -5.28 4.05 -5.98
N SER A 23 -4.75 3.55 -7.11
CA SER A 23 -5.55 2.88 -8.14
C SER A 23 -6.19 1.57 -7.67
N ASN A 24 -5.66 1.00 -6.57
CA ASN A 24 -6.19 -0.19 -5.91
C ASN A 24 -7.33 0.13 -4.95
N TYR A 25 -7.64 1.41 -4.68
CA TYR A 25 -8.67 1.80 -3.72
C TYR A 25 -9.83 2.56 -4.36
N GLN A 26 -10.97 2.47 -3.69
CA GLN A 26 -12.18 3.23 -3.97
C GLN A 26 -12.82 3.70 -2.66
N SER A 27 -13.67 4.71 -2.74
CA SER A 27 -14.56 5.06 -1.63
C SER A 27 -15.60 3.95 -1.40
N TYR A 28 -16.31 4.00 -0.26
CA TYR A 28 -17.49 3.15 -0.04
C TYR A 28 -18.59 3.32 -1.10
N SER A 29 -18.65 4.48 -1.76
CA SER A 29 -19.58 4.72 -2.87
C SER A 29 -19.09 4.18 -4.21
N GLY A 30 -17.95 3.47 -4.25
CA GLY A 30 -17.40 2.86 -5.46
C GLY A 30 -16.62 3.82 -6.36
N ILE A 31 -16.38 5.07 -5.93
CA ILE A 31 -15.62 6.05 -6.69
C ILE A 31 -14.14 5.75 -6.51
N ARG A 32 -13.42 5.58 -7.61
CA ARG A 32 -12.00 5.24 -7.56
C ARG A 32 -11.18 6.43 -7.06
N VAL A 33 -10.23 6.16 -6.18
CA VAL A 33 -9.38 7.21 -5.58
C VAL A 33 -8.56 7.94 -6.65
N ASP A 34 -8.11 7.24 -7.69
CA ASP A 34 -7.31 7.79 -8.78
C ASP A 34 -8.11 8.67 -9.78
N THR A 35 -9.43 8.79 -9.62
CA THR A 35 -10.29 9.55 -10.55
C THR A 35 -10.74 10.92 -10.03
N ASP A 36 -10.66 11.16 -8.72
CA ASP A 36 -11.10 12.40 -8.09
C ASP A 36 -9.95 13.00 -7.26
N PRO A 37 -9.48 14.23 -7.56
CA PRO A 37 -8.37 14.85 -6.85
C PRO A 37 -8.65 15.12 -5.37
N VAL A 38 -9.91 15.36 -4.99
CA VAL A 38 -10.31 15.55 -3.60
C VAL A 38 -10.21 14.22 -2.85
N LEU A 39 -10.66 13.14 -3.50
CA LEU A 39 -10.59 11.80 -2.93
C LEU A 39 -9.14 11.32 -2.82
N LEU A 40 -8.30 11.60 -3.82
CA LEU A 40 -6.86 11.35 -3.80
C LEU A 40 -6.16 12.07 -2.65
N ALA A 41 -6.41 13.37 -2.48
CA ALA A 41 -5.82 14.13 -1.37
C ALA A 41 -6.23 13.60 0.01
N ARG A 42 -7.48 13.13 0.14
CA ARG A 42 -7.97 12.47 1.36
C ARG A 42 -7.30 11.11 1.57
N TYR A 43 -7.12 10.34 0.50
CA TYR A 43 -6.41 9.06 0.55
C TYR A 43 -4.97 9.24 0.98
N ASP A 44 -4.22 10.17 0.38
CA ASP A 44 -2.83 10.45 0.75
C ASP A 44 -2.70 10.89 2.21
N LYS A 45 -3.67 11.67 2.70
CA LYS A 45 -3.73 12.03 4.12
C LYS A 45 -3.92 10.80 5.01
N SER A 46 -4.83 9.90 4.66
CA SER A 46 -5.05 8.66 5.40
C SER A 46 -3.85 7.72 5.32
N LEU A 47 -3.20 7.63 4.16
CA LEU A 47 -2.02 6.82 3.94
C LEU A 47 -0.88 7.20 4.89
N ARG A 48 -0.63 8.51 5.09
CA ARG A 48 0.37 9.01 6.05
C ARG A 48 0.12 8.57 7.50
N TRP A 49 -1.13 8.31 7.88
CA TRP A 49 -1.48 7.76 9.20
C TRP A 49 -1.37 6.23 9.24
N CYS A 50 -1.76 5.57 8.16
CA CYS A 50 -1.86 4.12 8.11
C CYS A 50 -0.51 3.42 7.89
N VAL A 51 0.42 4.03 7.18
CA VAL A 51 1.76 3.46 6.95
C VAL A 51 2.52 3.21 8.27
N PRO A 52 2.64 4.18 9.20
CA PRO A 52 3.25 3.94 10.51
C PRO A 52 2.50 2.89 11.34
N GLU A 53 1.18 2.84 11.22
CA GLU A 53 0.37 1.85 11.94
C GLU A 53 0.66 0.43 11.43
N ALA A 54 0.66 0.25 10.10
CA ALA A 54 0.95 -1.01 9.44
C ALA A 54 2.40 -1.46 9.67
N GLY A 55 3.34 -0.51 9.72
CA GLY A 55 4.74 -0.77 10.04
C GLY A 55 5.03 -1.07 11.51
N SER A 56 4.05 -0.90 12.41
CA SER A 56 4.24 -1.14 13.83
C SER A 56 4.13 -2.62 14.17
N TRP A 57 5.07 -3.15 14.96
CA TRP A 57 5.02 -4.53 15.50
C TRP A 57 3.74 -4.87 16.26
N ARG A 58 2.97 -3.85 16.71
CA ARG A 58 1.73 -4.05 17.46
C ARG A 58 0.52 -4.34 16.57
N ARG A 59 0.51 -3.83 15.33
CA ARG A 59 -0.66 -3.93 14.44
C ARG A 59 -0.35 -4.55 13.08
N GLY A 60 0.92 -4.57 12.69
CA GLY A 60 1.38 -5.15 11.45
C GLY A 60 2.84 -5.58 11.56
N SER A 61 3.63 -5.30 10.53
CA SER A 61 5.01 -5.76 10.39
C SER A 61 5.86 -4.63 9.84
N PRO A 62 7.10 -4.43 10.32
CA PRO A 62 8.01 -3.46 9.71
C PRO A 62 8.47 -3.86 8.31
N ASP A 63 8.25 -5.12 7.90
CA ASP A 63 8.50 -5.56 6.53
C ASP A 63 7.34 -5.17 5.60
N PRO A 64 7.52 -4.16 4.72
CA PRO A 64 6.46 -3.68 3.83
C PRO A 64 6.06 -4.70 2.75
N GLN A 65 6.85 -5.76 2.54
CA GLN A 65 6.53 -6.84 1.61
C GLN A 65 5.71 -7.96 2.26
N SER A 66 5.62 -7.97 3.59
CA SER A 66 4.89 -9.00 4.30
C SER A 66 3.37 -8.88 4.10
N LEU A 67 2.69 -10.03 4.05
CA LEU A 67 1.22 -10.08 4.04
C LEU A 67 0.62 -9.40 5.28
N HIS A 68 1.32 -9.43 6.41
CA HIS A 68 0.87 -8.82 7.66
C HIS A 68 0.87 -7.28 7.58
N TYR A 69 1.91 -6.66 7.00
CA TYR A 69 1.92 -5.23 6.71
C TYR A 69 0.76 -4.85 5.80
N ASN A 70 0.57 -5.57 4.69
CA ASN A 70 -0.47 -5.27 3.71
C ASN A 70 -1.88 -5.38 4.31
N ALA A 71 -2.14 -6.42 5.12
CA ALA A 71 -3.41 -6.59 5.80
C ALA A 71 -3.67 -5.48 6.84
N ALA A 72 -2.64 -5.10 7.61
CA ALA A 72 -2.73 -4.03 8.59
C ALA A 72 -3.01 -2.66 7.93
N LEU A 73 -2.31 -2.37 6.83
CA LEU A 73 -2.48 -1.15 6.05
C LEU A 73 -3.90 -1.03 5.50
N ARG A 74 -4.39 -2.09 4.85
CA ARG A 74 -5.76 -2.15 4.31
C ARG A 74 -6.82 -1.99 5.39
N ASN A 75 -6.65 -2.62 6.54
CA ASN A 75 -7.55 -2.46 7.68
C ASN A 75 -7.58 -1.01 8.17
N CYS A 76 -6.43 -0.35 8.26
CA CYS A 76 -6.40 1.07 8.61
C CYS A 76 -7.12 1.94 7.57
N LEU A 77 -6.83 1.76 6.28
CA LEU A 77 -7.46 2.51 5.18
C LEU A 77 -8.98 2.28 5.13
N TYR A 78 -9.43 1.06 5.41
CA TYR A 78 -10.85 0.71 5.53
C TYR A 78 -11.56 1.54 6.61
N ARG A 79 -10.93 1.70 7.78
CA ARG A 79 -11.46 2.59 8.85
C ARG A 79 -11.50 4.07 8.44
N HIS A 80 -10.71 4.47 7.45
CA HIS A 80 -10.72 5.83 6.90
C HIS A 80 -11.67 6.03 5.70
N GLY A 81 -12.35 4.97 5.24
CA GLY A 81 -13.34 5.04 4.17
C GLY A 81 -12.86 4.59 2.80
N PHE A 82 -11.71 3.92 2.73
CA PHE A 82 -11.12 3.42 1.50
C PHE A 82 -11.18 1.90 1.46
N VAL A 83 -11.84 1.37 0.44
CA VAL A 83 -11.99 -0.06 0.21
C VAL A 83 -11.07 -0.47 -0.91
N ASP A 84 -10.32 -1.53 -0.68
CA ASP A 84 -9.47 -2.10 -1.71
C ASP A 84 -10.33 -2.83 -2.77
N ARG A 85 -9.98 -2.62 -4.04
CA ARG A 85 -10.67 -3.13 -5.22
C ARG A 85 -10.29 -4.57 -5.56
N GLY A 86 -9.33 -5.14 -4.84
CA GLY A 86 -8.85 -6.50 -5.01
C GLY A 86 -8.00 -6.73 -6.26
N VAL A 87 -7.61 -5.68 -6.99
CA VAL A 87 -6.86 -5.80 -8.27
C VAL A 87 -5.51 -6.50 -8.06
N TYR A 88 -4.91 -6.36 -6.88
CA TYR A 88 -3.70 -7.09 -6.46
C TYR A 88 -3.86 -7.61 -5.03
N ALA A 89 -4.98 -8.29 -4.72
CA ALA A 89 -5.33 -8.60 -3.34
C ALA A 89 -4.29 -9.39 -2.56
N TYR A 90 -3.46 -10.12 -3.27
CA TYR A 90 -2.29 -10.79 -2.77
C TYR A 90 -1.17 -10.65 -3.81
N PRO A 91 -0.16 -9.78 -3.62
CA PRO A 91 1.12 -10.03 -4.25
C PRO A 91 1.69 -11.24 -3.52
N ILE A 92 1.34 -12.45 -3.99
CA ILE A 92 2.07 -13.65 -3.60
C ILE A 92 3.33 -13.57 -4.44
N PRO A 93 4.52 -13.37 -3.85
CA PRO A 93 5.77 -13.57 -4.59
C PRO A 93 5.67 -14.95 -5.23
N GLU A 94 5.97 -15.12 -6.53
CA GLU A 94 5.96 -16.43 -7.22
C GLU A 94 6.63 -17.53 -6.37
N VAL A 95 7.66 -17.15 -5.61
CA VAL A 95 8.40 -17.98 -4.64
C VAL A 95 7.53 -18.73 -3.62
N TYR A 96 6.37 -18.20 -3.22
CA TYR A 96 5.47 -18.89 -2.28
C TYR A 96 4.62 -19.97 -2.95
N PHE A 97 4.47 -19.93 -4.28
CA PHE A 97 3.81 -20.99 -5.05
C PHE A 97 4.78 -22.07 -5.50
N GLU A 98 6.08 -21.76 -5.67
CA GLU A 98 7.07 -22.74 -6.15
C GLU A 98 7.19 -23.97 -5.23
N HIS A 99 6.94 -23.82 -3.93
CA HIS A 99 7.02 -24.94 -2.97
C HIS A 99 5.67 -25.36 -2.37
N PHE A 100 4.54 -24.89 -2.92
CA PHE A 100 3.23 -25.26 -2.37
C PHE A 100 2.90 -26.75 -2.60
N LEU A 101 3.49 -27.37 -3.62
CA LEU A 101 3.25 -28.77 -4.00
C LEU A 101 4.46 -29.70 -3.76
N ASP A 102 5.58 -29.20 -3.25
CA ASP A 102 6.83 -29.97 -3.07
C ASP A 102 6.87 -30.82 -1.79
N ARG A 103 5.72 -31.26 -1.26
CA ARG A 103 5.67 -32.15 -0.10
C ARG A 103 5.62 -33.63 -0.48
#